data_AF-A0A2E9XMI6-F1
#
_entry.id   AF-A0A2E9XMI6-F1
#
_cell.length_a   1.000
_cell.length_b   1.000
_cell.length_c   1.000
_cell.angle_alpha   90.00
_cell.angle_beta   90.00
_cell.angle_gamma   90.00
#
_symmetry.space_group_name_H-M   'P 1'
#
loop_
_entity.id
_entity.type
_entity.pdbx_description
1 polymer ?
#
loop_
_entity_poly.entity_id
_entity_poly.type
_entity_poly.pdbx_seq_one_letter_code
_entity_poly.pdbx_strand_id
1 'polypeptide(L)'
;MSKDQIKMTRRKPVCVVVGAGTKYSSNKAYFGIGKDEEFSPEVKWGLGGALPIQFSLAGYALVILSRAKENLLQLNDHITGKLGGLCEAIECDVTDPTSVNAAFENIYQTDKKIDVLCYNAEFAKAPE
;
A
#
# COMPACT_ATOMS: atom_id res chain seq x y z
N MET A 1 -12.60 19.95 7.05
CA MET A 1 -13.32 18.79 7.63
C MET A 1 -13.48 19.02 9.13
N SER A 2 -14.60 18.60 9.73
CA SER A 2 -14.86 18.85 11.16
C SER A 2 -14.12 17.88 12.08
N LYS A 3 -13.89 18.30 13.34
CA LYS A 3 -13.30 17.45 14.39
C LYS A 3 -14.09 16.15 14.65
N ASP A 4 -15.37 16.12 14.31
CA ASP A 4 -16.24 14.95 14.47
C ASP A 4 -16.07 13.92 13.35
N GLN A 5 -15.79 14.35 12.11
CA GLN A 5 -15.36 13.43 11.04
C GLN A 5 -14.01 12.78 11.36
N ILE A 6 -13.09 13.55 11.96
CA ILE A 6 -11.79 13.06 12.45
C ILE A 6 -11.94 12.06 13.61
N LYS A 7 -13.06 12.11 14.36
CA LYS A 7 -13.33 11.18 15.48
C LYS A 7 -14.03 9.90 15.00
N MET A 8 -14.86 9.97 13.96
CA MET A 8 -15.51 8.81 13.31
C MET A 8 -14.53 7.94 12.52
N THR A 9 -13.45 8.50 11.97
CA THR A 9 -12.38 7.72 11.33
C THR A 9 -11.56 6.88 12.32
N ARG A 10 -11.57 7.21 13.62
CA ARG A 10 -10.79 6.52 14.69
C ARG A 10 -11.35 5.19 15.19
N ARG A 11 -12.10 4.46 14.36
CA ARG A 11 -12.66 3.14 14.74
C ARG A 11 -12.46 2.03 13.73
N LYS A 12 -11.99 2.33 12.52
CA LYS A 12 -11.71 1.29 11.54
C LYS A 12 -10.48 0.48 11.99
N PRO A 13 -10.46 -0.83 11.74
CA PRO A 13 -9.23 -1.59 11.88
C PRO A 13 -8.21 -1.10 10.85
N VAL A 14 -6.94 -1.04 11.24
CA VAL A 14 -5.83 -0.56 10.41
C VAL A 14 -5.05 -1.74 9.86
N CYS A 15 -4.92 -1.78 8.54
CA CYS A 15 -4.06 -2.74 7.84
C CYS A 15 -2.87 -2.00 7.22
N VAL A 16 -1.67 -2.47 7.54
CA VAL A 16 -0.43 -2.01 6.94
C VAL A 16 0.06 -3.06 5.95
N VAL A 17 0.24 -2.68 4.68
CA VAL A 17 0.79 -3.56 3.64
C VAL A 17 2.18 -3.11 3.25
N VAL A 18 3.18 -3.92 3.61
CA VAL A 18 4.58 -3.66 3.29
C VAL A 18 4.88 -4.20 1.89
N GLY A 19 5.21 -3.33 0.93
CA GLY A 19 5.46 -3.71 -0.46
C GLY A 19 4.18 -3.82 -1.30
N ALA A 20 3.34 -2.79 -1.30
CA ALA A 20 2.04 -2.80 -1.96
C ALA A 20 2.06 -2.46 -3.47
N GLY A 21 3.22 -2.07 -4.01
CA GLY A 21 3.36 -1.68 -5.42
C GLY A 21 3.49 -2.88 -6.37
N THR A 22 3.28 -2.62 -7.66
CA THR A 22 3.49 -3.62 -8.71
C THR A 22 4.96 -3.82 -9.04
N LYS A 23 5.32 -5.05 -9.38
CA LYS A 23 6.66 -5.40 -9.88
C LYS A 23 6.77 -5.32 -11.40
N TYR A 24 5.65 -5.43 -12.11
CA TYR A 24 5.63 -5.51 -13.56
C TYR A 24 6.07 -4.20 -14.23
N SER A 25 5.63 -3.05 -13.72
CA SER A 25 6.02 -1.76 -14.28
C SER A 25 7.37 -1.24 -13.77
N SER A 26 7.89 -1.78 -12.66
CA SER A 26 9.05 -1.23 -11.95
C SER A 26 10.32 -2.10 -11.97
N ASN A 27 10.24 -3.38 -12.37
CA ASN A 27 11.38 -4.30 -12.31
C ASN A 27 11.56 -5.10 -13.61
N LYS A 28 12.69 -4.87 -14.30
CA LYS A 28 13.09 -5.55 -15.55
C LYS A 28 13.26 -7.07 -15.43
N ALA A 29 13.39 -7.61 -14.22
CA ALA A 29 13.43 -9.05 -14.00
C ALA A 29 12.07 -9.72 -14.28
N TYR A 30 10.98 -8.96 -14.27
CA TYR A 30 9.64 -9.45 -14.60
C TYR A 30 9.35 -9.12 -16.06
N PHE A 31 9.62 -10.09 -16.92
CA PHE A 31 9.33 -9.98 -18.35
C PHE A 31 7.86 -10.30 -18.59
N GLY A 32 7.11 -9.31 -19.10
CA GLY A 32 5.73 -9.48 -19.57
C GLY A 32 5.46 -8.48 -20.69
N ILE A 33 4.65 -8.88 -21.68
CA ILE A 33 4.21 -8.01 -22.78
C ILE A 33 2.83 -7.39 -22.54
N GLY A 34 2.18 -7.74 -21.43
CA GLY A 34 0.87 -7.21 -21.05
C GLY A 34 0.96 -5.75 -20.65
N LYS A 35 -0.06 -4.97 -21.04
CA LYS A 35 -0.19 -3.56 -20.65
C LYS A 35 -1.06 -3.46 -19.40
N ASP A 36 -0.69 -2.63 -18.44
CA ASP A 36 -1.41 -2.46 -17.17
C ASP A 36 -2.89 -2.06 -17.40
N GLU A 37 -3.19 -1.36 -18.49
CA GLU A 37 -4.55 -0.92 -18.86
C GLU A 37 -5.49 -2.06 -19.27
N GLU A 38 -4.94 -3.24 -19.60
CA GLU A 38 -5.71 -4.41 -20.01
C GLU A 38 -6.21 -5.24 -18.80
N PHE A 39 -5.67 -4.97 -17.60
CA PHE A 39 -6.00 -5.69 -16.38
C PHE A 39 -7.00 -4.93 -15.51
N SER A 40 -7.89 -5.65 -14.85
CA SER A 40 -8.76 -5.05 -13.84
C SER A 40 -7.93 -4.48 -12.69
N PRO A 41 -8.41 -3.44 -11.98
CA PRO A 41 -7.67 -2.81 -10.89
C PRO A 41 -7.18 -3.78 -9.80
N GLU A 42 -7.92 -4.87 -9.56
CA GLU A 42 -7.57 -5.90 -8.57
C GLU A 42 -6.36 -6.75 -8.99
N VAL A 43 -6.06 -6.80 -10.28
CA VAL A 43 -4.98 -7.64 -10.84
C VAL A 43 -3.78 -6.81 -11.25
N LYS A 44 -4.00 -5.59 -11.75
CA LYS A 44 -2.94 -4.78 -12.39
C LYS A 44 -1.74 -4.48 -11.49
N TRP A 45 -1.93 -4.48 -10.16
CA TRP A 45 -0.85 -4.22 -9.21
C TRP A 45 -0.25 -5.48 -8.57
N GLY A 46 -0.57 -6.66 -9.10
CA GLY A 46 -0.16 -7.93 -8.52
C GLY A 46 -0.70 -8.14 -7.11
N LEU A 47 -0.12 -9.12 -6.39
CA LEU A 47 -0.57 -9.46 -5.03
C LEU A 47 -0.43 -8.28 -4.06
N GLY A 48 0.65 -7.50 -4.19
CA GLY A 48 0.90 -6.33 -3.34
C GLY A 48 -0.21 -5.30 -3.37
N GLY A 49 -0.81 -5.04 -4.54
CA GLY A 49 -1.94 -4.12 -4.66
C GLY A 49 -3.31 -4.77 -4.45
N ALA A 50 -3.45 -6.08 -4.71
CA ALA A 50 -4.69 -6.80 -4.45
C ALA A 50 -5.04 -6.84 -2.95
N LEU A 51 -4.03 -7.01 -2.07
CA LEU A 51 -4.21 -7.03 -0.62
C LEU A 51 -4.90 -5.76 -0.08
N PRO A 52 -4.36 -4.54 -0.27
CA PRO A 52 -5.00 -3.33 0.23
C PRO A 52 -6.37 -3.08 -0.40
N ILE A 53 -6.60 -3.44 -1.67
CA ILE A 53 -7.94 -3.35 -2.27
C ILE A 53 -8.96 -4.19 -1.48
N GLN A 54 -8.63 -5.45 -1.18
CA GLN A 54 -9.53 -6.34 -0.44
C GLN A 54 -9.77 -5.84 1.00
N PHE A 55 -8.73 -5.37 1.69
CA PHE A 55 -8.90 -4.77 3.02
C PHE A 55 -9.72 -3.47 3.00
N SER A 56 -9.59 -2.65 1.94
CA SER A 56 -10.45 -1.47 1.75
C SER A 56 -11.92 -1.86 1.65
N LEU A 57 -12.23 -2.86 0.82
CA LEU A 57 -13.59 -3.39 0.65
C LEU A 57 -14.14 -4.00 1.93
N ALA A 58 -13.27 -4.60 2.77
CA ALA A 58 -13.61 -5.08 4.11
C ALA A 58 -13.73 -3.95 5.16
N GLY A 59 -13.55 -2.68 4.79
CA GLY A 59 -13.77 -1.53 5.66
C GLY A 59 -12.58 -1.11 6.52
N TYR A 60 -11.37 -1.58 6.21
CA TYR A 60 -10.14 -1.18 6.90
C TYR A 60 -9.69 0.23 6.49
N ALA A 61 -8.96 0.89 7.37
CA ALA A 61 -8.06 1.98 7.00
C ALA A 61 -6.71 1.38 6.60
N LEU A 62 -6.08 1.94 5.58
CA LEU A 62 -4.89 1.35 4.96
C LEU A 62 -3.69 2.26 5.06
N VAL A 63 -2.55 1.64 5.33
CA VAL A 63 -1.24 2.22 5.06
C VAL A 63 -0.50 1.29 4.11
N ILE A 64 -0.05 1.83 2.98
CA ILE A 64 0.68 1.08 1.96
C ILE A 64 2.11 1.59 1.87
N LEU A 65 3.08 0.66 1.93
CA LEU A 65 4.50 0.99 1.96
C LEU A 65 5.23 0.52 0.70
N SER A 66 6.17 1.33 0.22
CA SER A 66 7.14 0.91 -0.80
C SER A 66 8.37 1.81 -0.77
N ARG A 67 9.47 1.36 -1.40
CA ARG A 67 10.73 2.12 -1.50
C ARG A 67 10.62 3.46 -2.21
N ALA A 68 9.66 3.61 -3.13
CA ALA A 68 9.43 4.84 -3.87
C ALA A 68 7.95 5.14 -3.86
N LYS A 69 7.55 6.20 -3.14
CA LYS A 69 6.14 6.53 -2.89
C LYS A 69 5.33 6.71 -4.17
N GLU A 70 5.97 7.18 -5.24
CA GLU A 70 5.37 7.42 -6.56
C GLU A 70 4.71 6.17 -7.14
N ASN A 71 5.29 4.99 -6.87
CA ASN A 71 4.76 3.70 -7.33
C ASN A 71 3.42 3.33 -6.68
N LEU A 72 3.04 4.01 -5.60
CA LEU A 72 1.82 3.74 -4.84
C LEU A 72 0.69 4.73 -5.19
N LEU A 73 0.99 5.84 -5.85
CA LEU A 73 0.02 6.93 -6.03
C LEU A 73 -1.25 6.47 -6.75
N GLN A 74 -1.10 5.72 -7.84
CA GLN A 74 -2.27 5.22 -8.58
C GLN A 74 -3.14 4.25 -7.76
N LEU A 75 -2.50 3.41 -6.92
CA LEU A 75 -3.21 2.48 -6.04
C LEU A 75 -3.94 3.24 -4.92
N ASN A 76 -3.26 4.21 -4.32
CA ASN A 76 -3.82 5.10 -3.31
C ASN A 76 -5.02 5.88 -3.85
N ASP A 77 -4.91 6.45 -5.04
CA ASP A 77 -5.97 7.22 -5.69
C ASP A 77 -7.15 6.33 -6.08
N HIS A 78 -6.90 5.09 -6.48
CA HIS A 78 -7.97 4.14 -6.74
C HIS A 78 -8.73 3.78 -5.47
N ILE A 79 -8.03 3.49 -4.37
CA ILE A 79 -8.67 3.19 -3.10
C ILE A 79 -9.47 4.39 -2.58
N THR A 80 -8.86 5.58 -2.53
CA THR A 80 -9.49 6.77 -1.95
C THR A 80 -10.56 7.37 -2.87
N GLY A 81 -10.29 7.45 -4.17
CA GLY A 81 -11.16 8.11 -5.15
C GLY A 81 -12.20 7.21 -5.80
N LYS A 82 -11.89 5.94 -6.05
CA LYS A 82 -12.83 4.99 -6.70
C LYS A 82 -13.56 4.11 -5.70
N LEU A 83 -12.87 3.58 -4.70
CA LEU A 83 -13.48 2.70 -3.69
C LEU A 83 -14.05 3.47 -2.49
N GLY A 84 -13.70 4.76 -2.32
CA GLY A 84 -14.09 5.56 -1.16
C GLY A 84 -13.45 5.08 0.16
N GLY A 85 -12.35 4.31 0.07
CA GLY A 85 -11.57 3.82 1.20
C GLY A 85 -10.70 4.91 1.83
N LEU A 86 -10.07 4.56 2.96
CA LEU A 86 -9.02 5.38 3.57
C LEU A 86 -7.68 4.72 3.32
N CYS A 87 -6.75 5.44 2.69
CA CYS A 87 -5.44 4.93 2.36
C CYS A 87 -4.39 6.04 2.46
N GLU A 88 -3.24 5.71 3.04
CA GLU A 88 -2.04 6.55 3.05
C GLU A 88 -0.86 5.79 2.43
N ALA A 89 -0.14 6.45 1.52
CA ALA A 89 1.10 5.94 0.94
C ALA A 89 2.33 6.54 1.64
N ILE A 90 3.17 5.68 2.21
CA ILE A 90 4.40 6.05 2.93
C ILE A 90 5.60 5.40 2.24
N GLU A 91 6.66 6.19 2.06
CA GLU A 91 7.94 5.67 1.60
C GLU A 91 8.61 4.87 2.72
N CYS A 92 9.06 3.67 2.41
CA CYS A 92 9.76 2.80 3.35
C CYS A 92 10.68 1.84 2.59
N ASP A 93 11.98 1.95 2.85
CA ASP A 93 12.95 0.94 2.46
C ASP A 93 13.11 -0.09 3.58
N VAL A 94 12.56 -1.28 3.36
CA VAL A 94 12.61 -2.39 4.32
C VAL A 94 14.02 -2.93 4.57
N THR A 95 15.01 -2.53 3.76
CA THR A 95 16.42 -2.88 3.96
C THR A 95 17.16 -1.89 4.86
N ASP A 96 16.57 -0.73 5.15
CA ASP A 96 17.10 0.29 6.06
C ASP A 96 16.27 0.37 7.36
N PRO A 97 16.82 -0.05 8.51
CA PRO A 97 16.14 0.04 9.80
C PRO A 97 15.71 1.48 10.17
N THR A 98 16.43 2.50 9.72
CA THR A 98 16.07 3.91 9.98
C THR A 98 14.79 4.28 9.25
N SER A 99 14.71 3.92 7.96
CA SER A 99 13.51 4.08 7.14
C SER A 99 12.30 3.35 7.74
N VAL A 100 12.48 2.09 8.17
CA VAL A 100 11.41 1.30 8.81
C VAL A 100 10.93 1.97 10.09
N ASN A 101 11.84 2.37 10.98
CA ASN A 101 11.46 3.02 12.24
C ASN A 101 10.71 4.34 12.00
N ALA A 102 11.16 5.15 11.05
CA ALA A 102 10.50 6.40 10.71
C ALA A 102 9.09 6.17 10.15
N ALA A 103 8.90 5.18 9.27
CA ALA A 103 7.59 4.85 8.71
C ALA A 103 6.62 4.37 9.80
N PHE A 104 7.05 3.47 10.68
CA PHE A 104 6.20 2.94 11.75
C PHE A 104 5.92 3.94 12.87
N GLU A 105 6.86 4.85 13.16
CA GLU A 105 6.60 5.98 14.06
C GLU A 105 5.49 6.89 13.49
N ASN A 106 5.54 7.22 12.19
CA ASN A 106 4.48 7.99 11.53
C ASN A 106 3.11 7.27 11.65
N ILE A 107 3.05 5.98 11.32
CA ILE A 107 1.82 5.17 11.45
C ILE A 107 1.30 5.21 12.89
N TYR A 108 2.18 5.04 13.88
CA TYR A 108 1.77 5.09 15.28
C TYR A 108 1.30 6.48 15.71
N GLN A 109 1.89 7.55 15.19
CA GLN A 109 1.45 8.92 15.49
C GLN A 109 0.05 9.21 14.92
N THR A 110 -0.26 8.68 13.74
CA THR A 110 -1.52 8.88 13.03
C THR A 110 -2.63 7.94 13.52
N ASP A 111 -2.38 6.64 13.53
CA ASP A 111 -3.40 5.60 13.73
C ASP A 111 -3.46 5.06 15.16
N LYS A 112 -2.37 5.22 15.93
CA LYS A 112 -2.21 4.72 17.32
C LYS A 112 -2.30 3.20 17.48
N LYS A 113 -2.50 2.44 16.40
CA LYS A 113 -2.56 0.96 16.39
C LYS A 113 -2.33 0.40 14.98
N ILE A 114 -2.01 -0.90 14.93
CA ILE A 114 -2.00 -1.71 13.71
C ILE A 114 -2.76 -2.99 14.05
N ASP A 115 -3.87 -3.26 13.37
CA ASP A 115 -4.69 -4.47 13.60
C ASP A 115 -4.24 -5.63 12.69
N VAL A 116 -3.71 -5.31 11.50
CA VAL A 116 -3.15 -6.28 10.55
C VAL A 116 -1.86 -5.72 9.95
N LEU A 117 -0.82 -6.56 9.88
CA LEU A 117 0.43 -6.25 9.19
C LEU A 117 0.73 -7.33 8.15
N CYS A 118 0.83 -6.92 6.89
CA CYS A 118 1.17 -7.81 5.78
C CYS A 118 2.62 -7.58 5.34
N TYR A 119 3.48 -8.55 5.62
CA TYR A 119 4.84 -8.59 5.08
C TYR A 119 4.83 -9.17 3.66
N ASN A 120 4.71 -8.29 2.66
CA ASN A 120 4.67 -8.69 1.26
C ASN A 120 5.93 -8.27 0.47
N ALA A 121 6.74 -7.35 1.00
CA ALA A 121 7.88 -6.82 0.27
C ALA A 121 8.87 -7.93 -0.09
N GLU A 122 9.19 -8.02 -1.38
CA GLU A 122 10.16 -8.95 -1.92
C GLU A 122 10.96 -8.31 -3.06
N PHE A 123 12.18 -8.80 -3.24
CA PHE A 123 13.06 -8.45 -4.34
C PHE A 123 13.36 -9.69 -5.19
N ALA A 124 13.36 -9.53 -6.51
CA ALA A 124 13.91 -10.55 -7.41
C ALA A 124 15.10 -9.99 -8.17
N LYS A 125 16.17 -10.78 -8.22
CA LYS A 125 17.34 -10.57 -9.07
C LYS A 125 17.09 -11.30 -10.38
N ALA A 126 17.36 -10.64 -11.52
CA ALA A 126 17.38 -11.33 -12.81
C ALA A 126 18.45 -12.45 -12.77
N PRO A 127 18.24 -13.58 -13.48
CA PRO A 127 19.29 -14.58 -13.66
C PRO A 127 20.54 -13.93 -14.27
N GLU A 128 21.71 -14.41 -13.86
CA GLU A 128 22.99 -14.00 -14.47
C GLU A 128 23.12 -14.50 -15.92
#